data_AF-A0A961SXC8-F1
#
_entry.id   AF-A0A961SXC8-F1
#
_cell.length_a   1.000
_cell.length_b   1.000
_cell.length_c   1.000
_cell.angle_alpha   90.00
_cell.angle_beta   90.00
_cell.angle_gamma   90.00
#
_symmetry.space_group_name_H-M   'P 1'
#
loop_
_entity.id
_entity.type
_entity.pdbx_description
1 polymer ?
#
loop_
_entity_poly.entity_id
_entity_poly.type
_entity_poly.pdbx_seq_one_letter_code
_entity_poly.pdbx_strand_id
1 'polypeptide(L)'
;MNILPNGLAEHCAGEATTLCRCWKLIRCDGVVLGFTDHDRELVFEGTSFLPSGGLSATTLEQRTGLGADSQQVNGVLQSESITAADIRADRYDGARMELWVVNWSLPQERFLDRVLHIDAITEQDGIFRAELVGQSAVLDRTAGRRFARRCDANLGDARCGVNLEPFTLQTTIAAVKSASLLEMGDAAAFPSGWFRGGLLRFVSGAQTGLEMEIAEHLLSGSLASLNMWKPLAELPETGDQVELVAGCDKRFATCRTRFANSINFRGFPHIPGNDAALGYASSFTGMDGGVIVP
;
A
#
# COMPACT_ATOMS: atom_id res chain seq x y z
N MET A 1 11.29 -25.49 14.68
CA MET A 1 10.54 -26.76 14.61
C MET A 1 9.16 -26.43 15.10
N ASN A 2 8.16 -26.41 14.22
CA ASN A 2 6.80 -26.09 14.63
C ASN A 2 6.18 -27.31 15.32
N ILE A 3 5.59 -27.12 16.49
CA ILE A 3 4.96 -28.19 17.27
C ILE A 3 3.51 -28.30 16.80
N LEU A 4 3.14 -29.47 16.28
CA LEU A 4 1.76 -29.76 15.92
C LEU A 4 0.91 -29.90 17.19
N PRO A 5 -0.34 -29.38 17.21
CA PRO A 5 -1.27 -29.66 18.31
C PRO A 5 -1.49 -31.16 18.47
N ASN A 6 -1.63 -31.64 19.72
CA ASN A 6 -1.66 -33.08 20.04
C ASN A 6 -2.64 -33.89 19.16
N GLY A 7 -3.89 -33.44 18.99
CA GLY A 7 -4.87 -34.17 18.16
C GLY A 7 -4.47 -34.28 16.69
N LEU A 8 -3.90 -33.21 16.12
CA LEU A 8 -3.40 -33.23 14.75
C LEU A 8 -2.14 -34.09 14.61
N ALA A 9 -1.26 -34.09 15.62
CA ALA A 9 -0.06 -34.94 15.64
C ALA A 9 -0.43 -36.43 15.69
N GLU A 10 -1.39 -36.80 16.52
CA GLU A 10 -1.94 -38.16 16.61
C GLU A 10 -2.58 -38.59 15.29
N HIS A 11 -3.38 -37.71 14.67
CA HIS A 11 -4.00 -37.97 13.37
C HIS A 11 -2.97 -38.19 12.25
N CYS A 12 -1.93 -37.34 12.19
CA CYS A 12 -0.83 -37.48 11.24
C CYS A 12 -0.02 -38.77 11.43
N ALA A 13 -0.04 -39.36 12.62
CA ALA A 13 0.65 -40.63 12.91
C ALA A 13 -0.18 -41.87 12.55
N GLY A 14 -1.46 -41.70 12.18
CA GLY A 14 -2.34 -42.78 11.74
C GLY A 14 -2.01 -43.33 10.35
N GLU A 15 -2.64 -44.45 9.98
CA GLU A 15 -2.44 -45.09 8.66
C GLU A 15 -3.05 -44.31 7.50
N ALA A 16 -4.08 -43.50 7.77
CA ALA A 16 -4.77 -42.67 6.79
C ALA A 16 -5.02 -41.27 7.35
N THR A 17 -4.74 -40.25 6.54
CA THR A 17 -4.93 -38.86 6.92
C THR A 17 -6.06 -38.22 6.15
N THR A 18 -6.84 -37.39 6.83
CA THR A 18 -7.92 -36.56 6.29
C THR A 18 -7.51 -35.08 6.28
N LEU A 19 -6.29 -34.80 5.81
CA LEU A 19 -5.76 -33.45 5.77
C LEU A 19 -6.14 -32.73 4.48
N CYS A 20 -6.42 -31.44 4.61
CA CYS A 20 -6.60 -30.49 3.53
C CYS A 20 -5.82 -29.20 3.85
N ARG A 21 -5.67 -28.34 2.85
CA ARG A 21 -5.11 -27.00 3.00
C ARG A 21 -6.23 -25.98 2.99
N CYS A 22 -6.12 -25.00 3.87
CA CYS A 22 -7.00 -23.85 3.89
C CYS A 22 -6.17 -22.56 3.82
N TRP A 23 -6.59 -21.62 3.00
CA TRP A 23 -5.95 -20.33 2.82
C TRP A 23 -6.90 -19.22 3.27
N LYS A 24 -6.45 -18.36 4.17
CA LYS A 24 -7.19 -17.19 4.64
C LYS A 24 -6.48 -15.93 4.15
N LEU A 25 -7.10 -15.21 3.23
CA LEU A 25 -6.62 -13.96 2.67
C LEU A 25 -7.32 -12.79 3.38
N ILE A 26 -6.55 -11.85 3.91
CA ILE A 26 -7.03 -10.68 4.65
C ILE A 26 -6.51 -9.43 3.93
N ARG A 27 -7.41 -8.71 3.28
CA ARG A 27 -7.11 -7.44 2.59
C ARG A 27 -6.94 -6.29 3.58
N CYS A 28 -6.24 -5.24 3.16
CA CYS A 28 -5.99 -4.05 3.98
C CYS A 28 -7.27 -3.28 4.33
N ASP A 29 -8.33 -3.43 3.55
CA ASP A 29 -9.66 -2.85 3.79
C ASP A 29 -10.57 -3.72 4.69
N GLY A 30 -10.04 -4.81 5.24
CA GLY A 30 -10.74 -5.68 6.19
C GLY A 30 -11.56 -6.79 5.56
N VAL A 31 -11.63 -6.88 4.23
CA VAL A 31 -12.26 -8.02 3.56
C VAL A 31 -11.45 -9.30 3.83
N VAL A 32 -12.15 -10.36 4.23
CA VAL A 32 -11.56 -11.68 4.51
C VAL A 32 -12.13 -12.70 3.54
N LEU A 33 -11.25 -13.41 2.83
CA LEU A 33 -11.60 -14.48 1.90
C LEU A 33 -10.97 -15.79 2.37
N GLY A 34 -11.75 -16.87 2.39
CA GLY A 34 -11.28 -18.21 2.76
C GLY A 34 -11.41 -19.18 1.60
N PHE A 35 -10.38 -19.98 1.39
CA PHE A 35 -10.31 -20.98 0.33
C PHE A 35 -9.82 -22.33 0.87
N THR A 36 -10.28 -23.43 0.29
CA THR A 36 -9.82 -24.79 0.63
C THR A 36 -9.61 -25.65 -0.63
N ASP A 37 -8.66 -26.59 -0.56
CA ASP A 37 -8.46 -27.63 -1.57
C ASP A 37 -9.36 -28.86 -1.33
N HIS A 38 -10.12 -28.83 -0.23
CA HIS A 38 -11.22 -29.77 0.00
C HIS A 38 -12.42 -29.44 -0.91
N ASP A 39 -13.19 -30.46 -1.26
CA ASP A 39 -14.37 -30.35 -2.12
C ASP A 39 -15.61 -29.80 -1.40
N ARG A 40 -15.52 -29.60 -0.08
CA ARG A 40 -16.59 -29.04 0.76
C ARG A 40 -16.13 -27.83 1.55
N GLU A 41 -17.08 -26.95 1.82
CA GLU A 41 -16.88 -25.79 2.69
C GLU A 41 -16.45 -26.23 4.08
N LEU A 42 -15.43 -25.55 4.61
CA LEU A 42 -14.97 -25.69 5.99
C LEU A 42 -15.11 -24.36 6.71
N VAL A 43 -15.43 -24.37 8.00
CA VAL A 43 -15.64 -23.14 8.79
C VAL A 43 -14.84 -23.22 10.08
N PHE A 44 -13.96 -22.23 10.30
CA PHE A 44 -13.23 -22.04 11.55
C PHE A 44 -12.71 -20.61 11.66
N GLU A 45 -12.38 -20.14 12.88
CA GLU A 45 -11.87 -18.78 13.14
C GLU A 45 -12.76 -17.67 12.54
N GLY A 46 -14.09 -17.86 12.57
CA GLY A 46 -15.07 -16.93 12.01
C GLY A 46 -14.99 -16.76 10.49
N THR A 47 -14.29 -17.64 9.78
CA THR A 47 -14.08 -17.57 8.32
C THR A 47 -14.65 -18.82 7.67
N SER A 48 -15.41 -18.63 6.59
CA SER A 48 -15.82 -19.70 5.68
C SER A 48 -14.73 -19.91 4.64
N PHE A 49 -14.28 -21.16 4.48
CA PHE A 49 -13.32 -21.59 3.49
C PHE A 49 -14.05 -22.35 2.41
N LEU A 50 -14.25 -21.69 1.27
CA LEU A 50 -14.99 -22.26 0.14
C LEU A 50 -14.07 -23.12 -0.74
N PRO A 51 -14.58 -24.22 -1.32
CA PRO A 51 -13.83 -24.99 -2.31
C PRO A 51 -13.40 -24.08 -3.46
N SER A 52 -12.10 -23.94 -3.63
CA SER A 52 -11.50 -23.20 -4.74
C SER A 52 -10.76 -24.21 -5.60
N GLY A 53 -11.31 -24.51 -6.78
CA GLY A 53 -10.66 -25.39 -7.76
C GLY A 53 -9.35 -24.85 -8.34
N GLY A 54 -8.90 -23.67 -7.89
CA GLY A 54 -7.87 -22.86 -8.53
C GLY A 54 -6.61 -22.60 -7.72
N LEU A 55 -6.58 -22.99 -6.43
CA LEU A 55 -5.42 -22.80 -5.56
C LEU A 55 -4.42 -23.96 -5.72
N SER A 56 -3.75 -24.00 -6.86
CA SER A 56 -2.59 -24.87 -7.07
C SER A 56 -1.34 -24.17 -6.55
N ALA A 57 -0.90 -24.54 -5.35
CA ALA A 57 0.40 -24.11 -4.83
C ALA A 57 1.51 -24.81 -5.63
N THR A 58 2.11 -24.11 -6.61
CA THR A 58 3.37 -24.57 -7.21
C THR A 58 4.47 -24.58 -6.16
N THR A 59 5.37 -25.57 -6.29
CA THR A 59 6.43 -25.98 -5.36
C THR A 59 6.95 -24.89 -4.42
N LEU A 60 6.93 -25.22 -3.14
CA LEU A 60 7.41 -24.39 -2.06
C LEU A 60 8.83 -24.81 -1.66
N GLU A 61 9.82 -24.01 -2.03
CA GLU A 61 11.21 -24.23 -1.60
C GLU A 61 11.44 -23.55 -0.24
N GLN A 62 11.83 -24.34 0.76
CA GLN A 62 12.28 -23.82 2.05
C GLN A 62 13.81 -23.84 2.11
N ARG A 63 14.41 -22.67 2.35
CA ARG A 63 15.84 -22.54 2.63
C ARG A 63 16.02 -21.95 4.03
N THR A 64 16.96 -22.48 4.80
CA THR A 64 17.32 -21.98 6.13
C THR A 64 18.26 -20.77 5.97
N GLY A 65 17.83 -19.58 6.41
CA GLY A 65 18.65 -18.36 6.33
C GLY A 65 17.87 -17.06 6.56
N LEU A 66 18.60 -15.94 6.67
CA LEU A 66 18.06 -14.57 6.81
C LEU A 66 18.23 -13.71 5.54
N GLY A 67 18.79 -14.27 4.45
CA GLY A 67 18.95 -13.52 3.20
C GLY A 67 17.63 -13.43 2.43
N ALA A 68 17.41 -12.29 1.76
CA ALA A 68 16.28 -11.98 0.87
C ALA A 68 15.90 -13.01 -0.19
N ASP A 69 16.71 -14.05 -0.40
CA ASP A 69 16.51 -14.97 -1.50
C ASP A 69 15.52 -16.09 -1.14
N SER A 70 14.33 -15.87 -1.70
CA SER A 70 13.35 -16.84 -2.19
C SER A 70 12.57 -17.63 -1.14
N GLN A 71 11.64 -16.95 -0.47
CA GLN A 71 10.29 -17.51 -0.35
C GLN A 71 9.40 -16.76 -1.33
N GLN A 72 9.57 -17.02 -2.63
CA GLN A 72 8.59 -16.61 -3.63
C GLN A 72 7.62 -17.77 -3.76
N VAL A 73 6.51 -17.72 -3.04
CA VAL A 73 5.43 -18.68 -3.31
C VAL A 73 4.72 -18.14 -4.53
N ASN A 74 5.03 -18.73 -5.68
CA ASN A 74 4.24 -18.53 -6.88
C ASN A 74 2.96 -19.34 -6.69
N GLY A 75 1.89 -18.65 -6.33
CA GLY A 75 0.55 -19.22 -6.24
C GLY A 75 -0.31 -18.71 -7.39
N VAL A 76 -0.96 -19.61 -8.11
CA VAL A 76 -2.12 -19.23 -8.92
C VAL A 76 -3.31 -19.15 -7.98
N LEU A 77 -3.92 -17.97 -7.87
CA LEU A 77 -5.12 -17.74 -7.07
C LEU A 77 -6.31 -17.64 -8.02
N GLN A 78 -6.83 -18.76 -8.50
CA GLN A 78 -8.07 -18.74 -9.28
C GLN A 78 -9.28 -18.88 -8.35
N SER A 79 -10.04 -17.80 -8.20
CA SER A 79 -11.33 -17.82 -7.50
C SER A 79 -12.27 -16.79 -8.09
N GLU A 80 -13.55 -17.13 -8.19
CA GLU A 80 -14.62 -16.17 -8.53
C GLU A 80 -14.72 -15.02 -7.51
N SER A 81 -14.24 -15.24 -6.28
CA SER A 81 -14.21 -14.21 -5.22
C SER A 81 -13.06 -13.21 -5.38
N ILE A 82 -12.07 -13.51 -6.23
CA ILE A 82 -10.99 -12.58 -6.58
C ILE A 82 -11.32 -11.99 -7.95
N THR A 83 -11.85 -10.76 -7.95
CA THR A 83 -12.27 -10.13 -9.18
C THR A 83 -11.13 -9.36 -9.85
N ALA A 84 -11.16 -9.31 -11.18
CA ALA A 84 -10.22 -8.50 -11.95
C ALA A 84 -10.32 -7.00 -11.61
N ALA A 85 -11.52 -6.53 -11.25
CA ALA A 85 -11.74 -5.16 -10.78
C ALA A 85 -10.97 -4.89 -9.48
N ASP A 86 -11.02 -5.81 -8.51
CA ASP A 86 -10.28 -5.68 -7.26
C ASP A 86 -8.76 -5.66 -7.46
N ILE A 87 -8.25 -6.50 -8.37
CA ILE A 87 -6.83 -6.55 -8.70
C ILE A 87 -6.36 -5.24 -9.33
N ARG A 88 -7.09 -4.70 -10.32
CA ARG A 88 -6.72 -3.43 -10.97
C ARG A 88 -6.82 -2.23 -10.04
N ALA A 89 -7.62 -2.36 -8.97
CA ALA A 89 -7.72 -1.36 -7.91
C ALA A 89 -6.64 -1.53 -6.82
N ASP A 90 -5.61 -2.35 -7.04
CA ASP A 90 -4.49 -2.62 -6.12
C ASP A 90 -4.96 -3.10 -4.72
N ARG A 91 -6.17 -3.68 -4.60
CA ARG A 91 -6.80 -4.00 -3.29
C ARG A 91 -6.15 -5.18 -2.54
N TYR A 92 -5.34 -5.97 -3.24
CA TYR A 92 -4.63 -7.13 -2.68
C TYR A 92 -3.17 -6.82 -2.33
N ASP A 93 -2.66 -5.62 -2.64
CA ASP A 93 -1.28 -5.24 -2.33
C ASP A 93 -1.05 -5.23 -0.83
N GLY A 94 -0.04 -5.98 -0.38
CA GLY A 94 0.27 -6.14 1.04
C GLY A 94 -0.74 -7.00 1.82
N ALA A 95 -1.74 -7.59 1.16
CA ALA A 95 -2.73 -8.44 1.83
C ALA A 95 -2.05 -9.63 2.51
N ARG A 96 -2.53 -9.97 3.71
CA ARG A 96 -1.99 -11.05 4.53
C ARG A 96 -2.62 -12.37 4.13
N MET A 97 -1.80 -13.38 3.90
CA MET A 97 -2.22 -14.75 3.58
C MET A 97 -1.80 -15.70 4.69
N GLU A 98 -2.75 -16.40 5.29
CA GLU A 98 -2.51 -17.45 6.28
C GLU A 98 -2.75 -18.82 5.65
N LEU A 99 -1.77 -19.71 5.75
CA LEU A 99 -1.82 -21.07 5.23
C LEU A 99 -2.00 -22.04 6.39
N TRP A 100 -3.09 -22.79 6.34
CA TRP A 100 -3.49 -23.75 7.37
C TRP A 100 -3.43 -25.17 6.82
N VAL A 101 -2.96 -26.09 7.65
CA VAL A 101 -3.19 -27.53 7.48
C VAL A 101 -4.32 -27.91 8.42
N VAL A 102 -5.38 -28.50 7.87
CA VAL A 102 -6.63 -28.76 8.58
C VAL A 102 -7.05 -30.20 8.39
N ASN A 103 -7.42 -30.88 9.47
CA ASN A 103 -8.17 -32.13 9.38
C ASN A 103 -9.60 -31.80 8.92
N TRP A 104 -9.97 -32.13 7.68
CA TRP A 104 -11.30 -31.82 7.16
C TRP A 104 -12.43 -32.57 7.87
N SER A 105 -12.15 -33.73 8.49
CA SER A 105 -13.15 -34.46 9.28
C SER A 105 -13.36 -33.87 10.67
N LEU A 106 -12.36 -33.15 11.20
CA LEU A 106 -12.43 -32.47 12.48
C LEU A 106 -11.65 -31.14 12.42
N PRO A 107 -12.23 -30.04 11.88
CA PRO A 107 -11.51 -28.78 11.63
C PRO A 107 -10.92 -28.09 12.88
N GLN A 108 -11.28 -28.55 14.08
CA GLN A 108 -10.63 -28.13 15.31
C GLN A 108 -9.16 -28.58 15.39
N GLU A 109 -8.83 -29.70 14.78
CA GLU A 109 -7.46 -30.18 14.56
C GLU A 109 -6.88 -29.49 13.33
N ARG A 110 -6.26 -28.34 13.58
CA ARG A 110 -5.62 -27.54 12.55
C ARG A 110 -4.34 -26.93 13.08
N PHE A 111 -3.47 -26.55 12.16
CA PHE A 111 -2.21 -25.92 12.45
C PHE A 111 -1.97 -24.78 11.45
N LEU A 112 -1.66 -23.58 11.97
CA LEU A 112 -1.22 -22.46 11.16
C LEU A 112 0.20 -22.73 10.71
N ASP A 113 0.36 -23.14 9.46
CA ASP A 113 1.64 -23.50 8.88
C ASP A 113 2.49 -22.26 8.62
N ARG A 114 1.92 -21.27 7.94
CA ARG A 114 2.64 -20.08 7.48
C ARG A 114 1.77 -18.84 7.43
N VAL A 115 2.42 -17.69 7.57
CA VAL A 115 1.86 -16.37 7.27
C VAL A 115 2.75 -15.70 6.25
N LEU A 116 2.16 -15.33 5.11
CA LEU A 116 2.81 -14.66 3.99
C LEU A 116 2.07 -13.35 3.67
N HIS A 117 2.66 -12.51 2.82
CA HIS A 117 2.02 -11.31 2.30
C HIS A 117 2.05 -11.32 0.78
N ILE A 118 1.01 -10.78 0.13
CA ILE A 118 1.03 -10.54 -1.32
C ILE A 118 1.93 -9.34 -1.60
N ASP A 119 3.00 -9.56 -2.37
CA ASP A 119 3.89 -8.51 -2.87
C ASP A 119 3.37 -7.92 -4.18
N ALA A 120 2.88 -8.79 -5.08
CA ALA A 120 2.23 -8.40 -6.31
C ALA A 120 1.17 -9.45 -6.70
N ILE A 121 0.09 -8.99 -7.35
CA ILE A 121 -0.88 -9.88 -8.00
C ILE A 121 -1.11 -9.40 -9.44
N THR A 122 -1.16 -10.34 -10.37
CA THR A 122 -1.35 -10.05 -11.79
C THR A 122 -2.46 -10.92 -12.37
N GLU A 123 -3.17 -10.40 -13.36
CA GLU A 123 -4.15 -11.14 -14.17
C GLU A 123 -3.57 -11.36 -15.56
N GLN A 124 -3.56 -12.62 -16.02
CA GLN A 124 -3.25 -12.98 -17.40
C GLN A 124 -4.18 -14.10 -17.86
N ASP A 125 -4.90 -13.87 -18.97
CA ASP A 125 -5.80 -14.86 -19.60
C ASP A 125 -6.87 -15.46 -18.64
N GLY A 126 -7.41 -14.64 -17.72
CA GLY A 126 -8.38 -15.09 -16.71
C GLY A 126 -7.76 -15.92 -15.57
N ILE A 127 -6.44 -15.99 -15.52
CA ILE A 127 -5.65 -16.63 -14.47
C ILE A 127 -5.00 -15.54 -13.63
N PHE A 128 -5.19 -15.60 -12.31
CA PHE A 128 -4.52 -14.68 -11.41
C PHE A 128 -3.28 -15.33 -10.79
N ARG A 129 -2.18 -14.60 -10.79
CA ARG A 129 -0.91 -15.03 -10.19
C ARG A 129 -0.52 -14.06 -9.09
N ALA A 130 -0.39 -14.57 -7.88
CA ALA A 130 0.12 -13.79 -6.75
C ALA A 130 1.53 -14.24 -6.39
N GLU A 131 2.38 -13.24 -6.18
CA GLU A 131 3.69 -13.41 -5.60
C GLU A 131 3.58 -13.19 -4.09
N LEU A 132 3.79 -14.26 -3.33
CA LEU A 132 3.75 -14.19 -1.87
C LEU A 132 5.17 -14.16 -1.32
N VAL A 133 5.39 -13.30 -0.33
CA VAL A 133 6.65 -13.14 0.38
C VAL A 133 6.51 -13.49 1.86
N GLY A 134 7.55 -14.13 2.41
CA GLY A 134 7.63 -14.46 3.83
C GLY A 134 7.87 -13.23 4.72
N GLN A 135 7.72 -13.40 6.03
CA GLN A 135 7.93 -12.32 7.00
C GLN A 135 9.36 -11.74 6.98
N SER A 136 10.35 -12.52 6.57
CA SER A 136 11.74 -12.07 6.45
C SER A 136 11.94 -11.02 5.36
N ALA A 137 11.06 -10.94 4.36
CA ALA A 137 11.16 -9.92 3.31
C ALA A 137 11.12 -8.49 3.86
N VAL A 138 10.53 -8.29 5.04
CA VAL A 138 10.56 -7.00 5.74
C VAL A 138 11.98 -6.63 6.20
N LEU A 139 12.81 -7.62 6.54
CA LEU A 139 14.18 -7.42 7.02
C LEU A 139 15.15 -7.03 5.90
N ASP A 140 14.87 -7.45 4.67
CA ASP A 140 15.68 -7.11 3.49
C ASP A 140 15.33 -5.74 2.89
N ARG A 141 14.24 -5.12 3.35
CA ARG A 141 13.91 -3.75 2.95
C ARG A 141 15.03 -2.84 3.41
N THR A 142 15.56 -2.04 2.49
CA THR A 142 16.51 -0.99 2.83
C THR A 142 15.85 0.00 3.77
N ALA A 143 16.14 -0.13 5.06
CA ALA A 143 15.62 0.74 6.11
C ALA A 143 16.69 1.76 6.48
N GLY A 144 16.36 3.04 6.38
CA GLY A 144 17.28 4.11 6.72
C GLY A 144 16.77 5.46 6.25
N ARG A 145 17.34 6.52 6.82
CA ARG A 145 17.05 7.87 6.38
C ARG A 145 18.12 8.33 5.42
N ARG A 146 17.69 8.87 4.29
CA ARG A 146 18.58 9.58 3.37
C ARG A 146 18.77 11.01 3.88
N PHE A 147 20.01 11.42 4.11
CA PHE A 147 20.33 12.82 4.37
C PHE A 147 20.17 13.62 3.07
N ALA A 148 19.01 14.27 2.91
CA ALA A 148 18.66 15.07 1.75
C ALA A 148 18.04 16.40 2.16
N ARG A 149 18.08 17.39 1.27
CA ARG A 149 17.50 18.73 1.52
C ARG A 149 15.98 18.71 1.69
N ARG A 150 15.31 17.74 1.06
CA ARG A 150 13.86 17.57 1.13
C ARG A 150 13.47 16.78 2.37
N CYS A 151 12.26 17.04 2.88
CA CYS A 151 11.65 16.27 3.94
C CYS A 151 11.41 14.82 3.49
N ASP A 152 11.69 13.86 4.37
CA ASP A 152 11.43 12.43 4.18
C ASP A 152 10.17 11.94 4.93
N ALA A 153 9.40 12.86 5.54
CA ALA A 153 8.14 12.56 6.22
C ALA A 153 6.93 12.80 5.30
N ASN A 154 5.85 12.07 5.53
CA ASN A 154 4.54 12.29 4.93
C ASN A 154 3.78 13.40 5.67
N LEU A 155 3.02 14.21 4.93
CA LEU A 155 2.28 15.31 5.55
C LEU A 155 1.24 14.73 6.50
N GLY A 156 1.26 15.15 7.76
CA GLY A 156 0.35 14.65 8.80
C GLY A 156 0.75 13.32 9.44
N ASP A 157 1.85 12.68 9.01
CA ASP A 157 2.35 11.49 9.72
C ASP A 157 2.87 11.83 11.12
N ALA A 158 3.16 10.81 11.93
CA ALA A 158 3.66 11.02 13.31
C ALA A 158 4.99 11.80 13.39
N ARG A 159 5.81 11.78 12.33
CA ARG A 159 7.07 12.52 12.27
C ARG A 159 6.83 13.98 11.87
N CYS A 160 5.82 14.26 11.06
CA CYS A 160 5.41 15.57 10.60
C CYS A 160 4.56 16.29 11.65
N GLY A 161 3.52 15.65 12.18
CA GLY A 161 2.67 16.19 13.25
C GLY A 161 1.76 17.36 12.83
N VAL A 162 1.63 17.68 11.54
CA VAL A 162 0.67 18.68 11.05
C VAL A 162 -0.74 18.17 11.24
N ASN A 163 -1.62 18.94 11.89
CA ASN A 163 -3.06 18.69 11.83
C ASN A 163 -3.54 18.95 10.40
N LEU A 164 -4.08 17.93 9.72
CA LEU A 164 -4.53 18.02 8.33
C LEU A 164 -5.89 18.70 8.19
N GLU A 165 -6.70 18.77 9.25
CA GLU A 165 -8.06 19.33 9.21
C GLU A 165 -8.15 20.71 8.50
N PRO A 166 -7.26 21.69 8.75
CA PRO A 166 -7.31 22.99 8.07
C PRO A 166 -6.82 22.95 6.61
N PHE A 167 -6.21 21.84 6.20
CA PHE A 167 -5.63 21.61 4.88
C PHE A 167 -6.41 20.58 4.06
N THR A 168 -7.58 20.20 4.57
CA THR A 168 -8.51 19.28 3.94
C THR A 168 -9.69 20.06 3.35
N LEU A 169 -10.07 19.72 2.12
CA LEU A 169 -11.26 20.23 1.45
C LEU A 169 -12.20 19.06 1.12
N GLN A 170 -13.44 19.13 1.61
CA GLN A 170 -14.52 18.26 1.14
C GLN A 170 -15.16 18.92 -0.08
N THR A 171 -15.32 18.19 -1.18
CA THR A 171 -15.89 18.67 -2.44
C THR A 171 -16.58 17.53 -3.18
N THR A 172 -17.30 17.84 -4.25
CA THR A 172 -17.84 16.84 -5.19
C THR A 172 -17.13 16.89 -6.53
N ILE A 173 -17.17 15.78 -7.25
CA ILE A 173 -16.72 15.70 -8.64
C ILE A 173 -17.72 16.42 -9.53
N ALA A 174 -17.28 17.48 -10.21
CA ALA A 174 -18.11 18.25 -11.13
C ALA A 174 -18.12 17.67 -12.56
N ALA A 175 -16.99 17.08 -12.98
CA ALA A 175 -16.92 16.33 -14.24
C ALA A 175 -15.78 15.31 -14.23
N VAL A 176 -15.99 14.21 -14.94
CA VAL A 176 -14.98 13.18 -15.21
C VAL A 176 -14.54 13.30 -16.66
N LYS A 177 -13.28 13.70 -16.90
CA LYS A 177 -12.75 13.86 -18.27
C LYS A 177 -12.04 12.61 -18.77
N SER A 178 -11.33 11.93 -17.88
CA SER A 178 -10.65 10.66 -18.15
C SER A 178 -10.41 9.91 -16.83
N ALA A 179 -9.80 8.73 -16.92
CA ALA A 179 -9.40 7.95 -15.75
C ALA A 179 -8.38 8.66 -14.83
N SER A 180 -7.65 9.67 -15.32
CA SER A 180 -6.70 10.43 -14.49
C SER A 180 -7.14 11.88 -14.26
N LEU A 181 -8.09 12.41 -15.02
CA LEU A 181 -8.44 13.83 -15.01
C LEU A 181 -9.87 14.06 -14.53
N LEU A 182 -9.98 14.67 -13.36
CA LEU A 182 -11.23 15.06 -12.73
C LEU A 182 -11.34 16.58 -12.62
N GLU A 183 -12.54 17.12 -12.71
CA GLU A 183 -12.81 18.54 -12.47
C GLU A 183 -13.67 18.74 -11.24
N MET A 184 -13.35 19.76 -10.45
CA MET A 184 -14.04 20.09 -9.20
C MET A 184 -14.25 21.60 -9.12
N GLY A 185 -15.40 22.02 -8.59
CA GLY A 185 -15.73 23.44 -8.41
C GLY A 185 -14.98 24.05 -7.24
N ASP A 186 -15.14 23.48 -6.04
CA ASP A 186 -14.62 24.09 -4.80
C ASP A 186 -13.09 24.15 -4.76
N ALA A 187 -12.41 23.22 -5.44
CA ALA A 187 -10.95 23.25 -5.57
C ALA A 187 -10.45 24.49 -6.34
N ALA A 188 -11.29 25.12 -7.16
CA ALA A 188 -10.94 26.36 -7.88
C ALA A 188 -10.76 27.58 -6.95
N ALA A 189 -11.22 27.49 -5.69
CA ALA A 189 -10.98 28.53 -4.68
C ALA A 189 -9.52 28.58 -4.20
N PHE A 190 -8.71 27.57 -4.55
CA PHE A 190 -7.31 27.47 -4.15
C PHE A 190 -6.37 27.81 -5.31
N PRO A 191 -5.18 28.39 -5.04
CA PRO A 191 -4.25 28.69 -6.12
C PRO A 191 -3.79 27.41 -6.82
N SER A 192 -3.47 27.54 -8.11
CA SER A 192 -2.89 26.46 -8.90
C SER A 192 -1.70 25.81 -8.18
N GLY A 193 -1.66 24.48 -8.20
CA GLY A 193 -0.65 23.69 -7.48
C GLY A 193 -0.88 23.54 -5.98
N TRP A 194 -1.95 24.11 -5.39
CA TRP A 194 -2.25 23.92 -3.96
C TRP A 194 -2.30 22.46 -3.53
N PHE A 195 -3.01 21.63 -4.30
CA PHE A 195 -3.18 20.20 -4.06
C PHE A 195 -2.12 19.31 -4.74
N ARG A 196 -1.13 19.87 -5.43
CA ARG A 196 -0.08 19.09 -6.13
C ARG A 196 0.79 18.31 -5.14
N GLY A 197 0.90 16.99 -5.32
CA GLY A 197 1.55 16.07 -4.37
C GLY A 197 0.74 15.88 -3.08
N GLY A 198 -0.56 16.20 -3.13
CA GLY A 198 -1.54 15.90 -2.10
C GLY A 198 -2.31 14.62 -2.42
N LEU A 199 -3.36 14.36 -1.65
CA LEU A 199 -4.20 13.16 -1.79
C LEU A 199 -5.63 13.55 -2.13
N LEU A 200 -6.27 12.72 -2.95
CA LEU A 200 -7.70 12.70 -3.18
C LEU A 200 -8.23 11.37 -2.62
N ARG A 201 -9.19 11.43 -1.70
CA ARG A 201 -9.87 10.26 -1.15
C ARG A 201 -11.35 10.26 -1.55
N PHE A 202 -11.85 9.14 -2.04
CA PHE A 202 -13.28 8.98 -2.31
C PHE A 202 -14.05 8.69 -1.03
N VAL A 203 -15.09 9.47 -0.77
CA VAL A 203 -15.94 9.37 0.43
C VAL A 203 -17.28 8.71 0.11
N SER A 204 -17.74 8.82 -1.14
CA SER A 204 -18.93 8.14 -1.65
C SER A 204 -18.67 7.47 -3.00
N GLY A 205 -19.68 6.77 -3.51
CA GLY A 205 -19.64 6.10 -4.81
C GLY A 205 -18.96 4.73 -4.77
N ALA A 206 -18.82 4.10 -5.94
CA ALA A 206 -18.22 2.77 -6.08
C ALA A 206 -16.76 2.71 -5.58
N GLN A 207 -16.07 3.85 -5.63
CA GLN A 207 -14.66 3.97 -5.27
C GLN A 207 -14.42 4.38 -3.82
N THR A 208 -15.45 4.38 -2.97
CA THR A 208 -15.35 4.77 -1.55
C THR A 208 -14.16 4.10 -0.86
N GLY A 209 -13.33 4.92 -0.20
CA GLY A 209 -12.12 4.48 0.51
C GLY A 209 -10.85 4.45 -0.34
N LEU A 210 -10.94 4.58 -1.67
CA LEU A 210 -9.77 4.69 -2.54
C LEU A 210 -9.07 6.04 -2.35
N GLU A 211 -7.73 6.01 -2.26
CA GLU A 211 -6.88 7.21 -2.19
C GLU A 211 -5.98 7.30 -3.43
N MET A 212 -5.86 8.51 -3.99
CA MET A 212 -5.09 8.80 -5.20
C MET A 212 -4.16 9.99 -4.96
N GLU A 213 -2.93 9.92 -5.47
CA GLU A 213 -2.00 11.05 -5.44
C GLU A 213 -2.28 12.02 -6.60
N ILE A 214 -2.37 13.31 -6.26
CA ILE A 214 -2.66 14.39 -7.20
C ILE A 214 -1.34 14.85 -7.85
N ALA A 215 -1.15 14.53 -9.13
CA ALA A 215 0.03 14.95 -9.90
C ALA A 215 0.02 16.44 -10.23
N GLU A 216 -1.15 16.96 -10.63
CA GLU A 216 -1.33 18.37 -10.99
C GLU A 216 -2.67 18.91 -10.53
N HIS A 217 -2.68 20.21 -10.20
CA HIS A 217 -3.87 20.98 -9.88
C HIS A 217 -3.78 22.30 -10.65
N LEU A 218 -4.65 22.48 -11.65
CA LEU A 218 -4.67 23.65 -12.52
C LEU A 218 -6.05 24.30 -12.53
N LEU A 219 -6.10 25.63 -12.58
CA LEU A 219 -7.36 26.36 -12.70
C LEU A 219 -7.83 26.37 -14.16
N SER A 220 -9.11 26.06 -14.38
CA SER A 220 -9.79 26.00 -15.68
C SER A 220 -11.11 26.76 -15.59
N GLY A 221 -11.04 28.09 -15.66
CA GLY A 221 -12.21 28.96 -15.49
C GLY A 221 -12.78 28.88 -14.07
N SER A 222 -14.05 28.49 -13.94
CA SER A 222 -14.73 28.29 -12.65
C SER A 222 -14.52 26.90 -12.04
N LEU A 223 -13.72 26.05 -12.69
CA LEU A 223 -13.39 24.71 -12.22
C LEU A 223 -11.88 24.60 -12.00
N ALA A 224 -11.47 23.63 -11.21
CA ALA A 224 -10.11 23.17 -11.10
C ALA A 224 -9.99 21.77 -11.72
N SER A 225 -8.98 21.60 -12.56
CA SER A 225 -8.60 20.31 -13.14
C SER A 225 -7.55 19.66 -12.26
N LEU A 226 -7.84 18.44 -11.80
CA LEU A 226 -6.94 17.63 -11.00
C LEU A 226 -6.53 16.40 -11.82
N ASN A 227 -5.23 16.28 -12.09
CA ASN A 227 -4.67 15.11 -12.76
C ASN A 227 -4.03 14.19 -11.72
N MET A 228 -4.37 12.90 -11.74
CA MET A 228 -3.84 11.87 -10.85
C MET A 228 -2.55 11.27 -11.41
N TRP A 229 -1.64 10.84 -10.52
CA TRP A 229 -0.40 10.18 -10.91
C TRP A 229 -0.62 8.81 -11.57
N LYS A 230 -1.60 8.07 -11.08
CA LYS A 230 -2.06 6.81 -11.66
C LYS A 230 -3.47 7.00 -12.22
N PRO A 231 -3.81 6.38 -13.36
CA PRO A 231 -5.19 6.33 -13.82
C PRO A 231 -6.04 5.47 -12.87
N LEU A 232 -7.30 5.85 -12.70
CA LEU A 232 -8.31 5.08 -11.98
C LEU A 232 -8.66 3.81 -12.77
N ALA A 233 -8.78 2.68 -12.07
CA ALA A 233 -9.22 1.42 -12.67
C ALA A 233 -10.67 1.49 -13.18
N GLU A 234 -11.52 2.21 -12.46
CA GLU A 234 -12.92 2.46 -12.80
C GLU A 234 -13.23 3.94 -12.67
N LEU A 235 -14.09 4.45 -13.56
CA LEU A 235 -14.46 5.87 -13.55
C LEU A 235 -15.49 6.14 -12.44
N PRO A 236 -15.30 7.20 -11.64
CA PRO A 236 -16.30 7.64 -10.68
C PRO A 236 -17.46 8.34 -11.39
N GLU A 237 -18.52 8.64 -10.64
CA GLU A 237 -19.66 9.38 -11.16
C GLU A 237 -19.57 10.87 -10.80
N THR A 238 -20.15 11.72 -11.65
CA THR A 238 -20.34 13.14 -11.31
C THR A 238 -21.24 13.24 -10.09
N GLY A 239 -20.84 14.04 -9.10
CA GLY A 239 -21.53 14.21 -7.83
C GLY A 239 -20.96 13.37 -6.69
N ASP A 240 -20.07 12.41 -6.96
CA ASP A 240 -19.37 11.67 -5.92
C ASP A 240 -18.58 12.62 -5.01
N GLN A 241 -18.68 12.37 -3.70
CA GLN A 241 -17.99 13.12 -2.66
C GLN A 241 -16.55 12.66 -2.54
N VAL A 242 -15.65 13.62 -2.49
CA VAL A 242 -14.21 13.40 -2.33
C VAL A 242 -13.63 14.38 -1.33
N GLU A 243 -12.55 13.94 -0.71
CA GLU A 243 -11.74 14.72 0.20
C GLU A 243 -10.38 14.99 -0.42
N LEU A 244 -9.99 16.26 -0.52
CA LEU A 244 -8.69 16.67 -1.01
C LEU A 244 -7.81 17.13 0.16
N VAL A 245 -6.61 16.60 0.26
CA VAL A 245 -5.59 17.05 1.21
C VAL A 245 -4.55 17.89 0.49
N ALA A 246 -4.17 19.03 1.07
CA ALA A 246 -3.18 19.93 0.48
C ALA A 246 -1.85 19.23 0.19
N GLY A 247 -1.19 19.65 -0.89
CA GLY A 247 0.09 19.10 -1.32
C GLY A 247 1.28 19.57 -0.50
N CYS A 248 2.24 18.67 -0.29
CA CYS A 248 3.52 18.97 0.36
C CYS A 248 4.70 18.65 -0.58
N ASP A 249 5.35 19.69 -1.10
CA ASP A 249 6.51 19.59 -1.99
C ASP A 249 7.82 19.15 -1.28
N LYS A 250 7.71 18.84 0.01
CA LYS A 250 8.79 18.44 0.92
C LYS A 250 9.89 19.49 1.08
N ARG A 251 9.65 20.76 0.72
CA ARG A 251 10.63 21.85 0.88
C ARG A 251 10.47 22.55 2.22
N PHE A 252 11.59 22.99 2.79
CA PHE A 252 11.59 23.71 4.07
C PHE A 252 10.80 25.02 4.02
N ALA A 253 10.93 25.78 2.92
CA ALA A 253 10.17 27.03 2.72
C ALA A 253 8.67 26.81 2.84
N THR A 254 8.11 25.85 2.07
CA THR A 254 6.69 25.47 2.10
C THR A 254 6.28 24.96 3.48
N CYS A 255 7.10 24.10 4.11
CA CYS A 255 6.84 23.61 5.47
C CYS A 255 6.72 24.75 6.49
N ARG A 256 7.57 25.76 6.38
CA ARG A 256 7.55 26.95 7.26
C ARG A 256 6.37 27.87 6.95
N THR A 257 6.10 28.18 5.69
CA THR A 257 5.14 29.22 5.32
C THR A 257 3.71 28.71 5.21
N ARG A 258 3.48 27.55 4.57
CA ARG A 258 2.14 26.97 4.39
C ARG A 258 1.66 26.27 5.65
N PHE A 259 2.53 25.49 6.28
CA PHE A 259 2.14 24.59 7.38
C PHE A 259 2.60 25.05 8.76
N ALA A 260 3.37 26.14 8.85
CA ALA A 260 3.96 26.64 10.10
C ALA A 260 4.73 25.56 10.90
N ASN A 261 5.28 24.54 10.24
CA ASN A 261 5.76 23.30 10.88
C ASN A 261 7.28 23.08 10.74
N SER A 262 8.05 24.17 10.77
CA SER A 262 9.51 24.12 10.60
C SER A 262 10.21 23.23 11.65
N ILE A 263 9.69 23.15 12.87
CA ILE A 263 10.26 22.38 13.99
C ILE A 263 10.25 20.88 13.70
N ASN A 264 9.22 20.37 13.04
CA ASN A 264 9.10 18.95 12.69
C ASN A 264 9.60 18.63 11.28
N PHE A 265 10.31 19.56 10.62
CA PHE A 265 10.91 19.30 9.32
C PHE A 265 11.94 18.18 9.44
N ARG A 266 11.81 17.14 8.61
CA ARG A 266 12.68 15.95 8.65
C ARG A 266 13.72 15.89 7.53
N GLY A 267 13.88 16.98 6.76
CA GLY A 267 14.99 17.14 5.82
C GLY A 267 16.16 17.91 6.42
N PHE A 268 17.19 18.11 5.61
CA PHE A 268 18.42 18.82 5.96
C PHE A 268 18.61 20.01 4.99
N PRO A 269 17.87 21.12 5.17
CA PRO A 269 17.77 22.15 4.14
C PRO A 269 19.11 22.83 3.82
N HIS A 270 19.98 22.91 4.83
CA HIS A 270 21.28 23.57 4.74
C HIS A 270 22.44 22.63 4.43
N ILE A 271 22.19 21.37 4.05
CA ILE A 271 23.29 20.42 3.78
C ILE A 271 24.12 20.94 2.58
N PRO A 272 25.43 21.20 2.74
CA PRO A 272 26.26 21.66 1.65
C PRO A 272 26.33 20.62 0.53
N GLY A 273 26.50 21.07 -0.72
CA GLY A 273 26.72 20.18 -1.85
C GLY A 273 28.16 19.64 -1.86
N ASN A 274 28.43 18.66 -2.74
CA ASN A 274 29.76 18.06 -2.88
C ASN A 274 30.84 19.12 -3.20
N ASP A 275 30.50 20.14 -4.00
CA ASP A 275 31.45 21.21 -4.36
C ASP A 275 31.94 21.99 -3.13
N ALA A 276 31.06 22.25 -2.17
CA ALA A 276 31.43 22.90 -0.93
C ALA A 276 32.25 21.97 -0.01
N ALA A 277 31.98 20.66 -0.06
CA ALA A 277 32.72 19.67 0.73
C ALA A 277 34.14 19.39 0.19
N LEU A 278 34.33 19.51 -1.13
CA LEU A 278 35.61 19.30 -1.81
C LEU A 278 36.36 20.62 -2.07
N GLY A 279 35.73 21.76 -1.79
CA GLY A 279 36.33 23.07 -1.91
C GLY A 279 37.51 23.26 -0.96
N TYR A 280 38.49 24.05 -1.40
CA TYR A 280 39.60 24.50 -0.55
C TYR A 280 39.46 26.00 -0.29
N ALA A 281 39.99 26.46 0.83
CA ALA A 281 40.02 27.87 1.16
C ALA A 281 40.91 28.62 0.14
N SER A 282 40.33 29.60 -0.55
CA SER A 282 41.05 30.48 -1.48
C SER A 282 40.82 31.94 -1.13
N SER A 283 41.74 32.81 -1.53
CA SER A 283 41.56 34.26 -1.39
C SER A 283 40.47 34.83 -2.31
N PHE A 284 39.98 34.05 -3.27
CA PHE A 284 38.91 34.42 -4.20
C PHE A 284 37.51 34.01 -3.71
N THR A 285 37.44 33.14 -2.69
CA THR A 285 36.20 32.76 -2.02
C THR A 285 35.90 33.72 -0.86
N GLY A 286 34.68 34.23 -0.75
CA GLY A 286 34.26 35.08 0.37
C GLY A 286 34.29 34.29 1.68
N MET A 287 35.20 34.65 2.60
CA MET A 287 35.40 34.00 3.90
C MET A 287 34.91 34.92 5.04
N ASP A 288 33.67 35.39 4.94
CA ASP A 288 33.05 36.38 5.83
C ASP A 288 32.15 35.77 6.92
N GLY A 289 31.99 34.43 6.92
CA GLY A 289 31.10 33.72 7.83
C GLY A 289 29.61 33.79 7.44
N GLY A 290 29.29 34.21 6.22
CA GLY A 290 27.93 34.26 5.70
C GLY A 290 27.28 32.89 5.46
N VAL A 291 26.00 32.92 5.10
CA VAL A 291 25.21 31.70 4.83
C VAL A 291 25.70 31.01 3.56
N ILE A 292 26.14 29.75 3.69
CA ILE A 292 26.63 28.93 2.57
C ILE A 292 25.47 28.31 1.77
N VAL A 293 24.39 27.92 2.45
CA VAL A 293 23.18 27.36 1.83
C VAL A 293 21.95 28.06 2.40
N PRO A 294 21.32 28.97 1.63
CA PRO A 294 20.14 29.71 2.07
C PRO A 294 18.89 28.83 2.19
#